data_AF-A0A2G5MV62-F1
#
_entry.id   AF-A0A2G5MV62-F1
#
_cell.length_a   1.000
_cell.length_b   1.000
_cell.length_c   1.000
_cell.angle_alpha   90.00
_cell.angle_beta   90.00
_cell.angle_gamma   90.00
#
_symmetry.space_group_name_H-M   'P 1'
#
loop_
_entity.id
_entity.type
_entity.pdbx_description
1 polymer ?
#
loop_
_entity_poly.entity_id
_entity_poly.type
_entity_poly.pdbx_seq_one_letter_code
_entity_poly.pdbx_strand_id
1 'polypeptide(L)' 'MQAQPNIQKQHGDIPSSPDQQEPQQKTMYRILLIIGFVHLLNDSIQAIIPAMFPILENSMGLTFTQLGFIAFALNLTA' A
#
# COMPACT_ATOMS: atom_id res chain seq x y z
N MET A 1 1.13 72.92 28.79
CA MET A 1 0.02 71.97 28.55
C MET A 1 0.37 71.11 27.36
N GLN A 2 0.97 69.94 27.59
CA GLN A 2 0.93 68.81 26.66
C GLN A 2 0.69 67.59 27.53
N ALA A 3 -0.51 67.03 27.39
CA ALA A 3 -0.89 65.76 27.93
C ALA A 3 -0.33 64.66 27.03
N GLN A 4 0.38 63.68 27.58
CA GLN A 4 -0.18 62.33 27.74
C GLN A 4 0.87 61.36 28.35
N PRO A 5 0.41 60.48 29.28
CA PRO A 5 1.21 59.43 29.91
C PRO A 5 1.33 58.21 28.99
N ASN A 6 2.51 57.63 28.88
CA ASN A 6 2.73 56.38 28.15
C ASN A 6 2.88 55.22 29.14
N ILE A 7 1.75 54.63 29.51
CA ILE A 7 1.66 53.29 30.13
C ILE A 7 0.60 52.53 29.31
N GLN A 8 0.82 51.22 29.12
CA GLN A 8 0.25 50.27 28.15
C GLN A 8 1.19 50.16 26.93
N LYS A 9 1.96 49.09 26.73
CA LYS A 9 1.53 47.68 26.73
C LYS A 9 2.69 46.77 27.17
N GLN A 10 2.50 46.04 28.25
CA GLN A 10 3.25 44.81 28.52
C GLN A 10 2.21 43.70 28.68
N HIS A 11 2.44 42.58 27.98
CA HIS A 11 1.78 41.26 28.04
C HIS A 11 0.85 40.89 26.85
N GLY A 12 1.17 39.74 26.24
CA GLY A 12 0.48 39.05 25.14
C GLY A 12 1.00 39.49 23.76
N ASP A 13 1.65 38.69 22.92
CA ASP A 13 1.81 37.25 22.84
C ASP A 13 3.11 36.97 22.09
N ILE A 14 3.90 36.00 22.56
CA ILE A 14 4.94 35.38 21.74
C ILE A 14 4.18 34.74 20.57
N PRO A 15 4.48 35.04 19.29
CA PRO A 15 4.01 34.20 18.21
C PRO A 15 4.60 32.82 18.48
N SER A 16 3.74 31.95 18.96
CA SER A 16 4.03 30.57 19.25
C SER A 16 4.65 29.98 17.99
N SER A 17 5.73 29.24 18.20
CA SER A 17 6.47 28.37 17.28
C SER A 17 5.95 28.27 15.84
N PRO A 18 6.82 28.38 14.82
CA PRO A 18 6.43 28.09 13.45
C PRO A 18 5.77 26.72 13.40
N ASP A 19 4.51 26.73 12.95
CA ASP A 19 3.74 25.59 12.45
C ASP A 19 4.61 24.35 12.24
N GLN A 20 4.67 23.49 13.25
CA GLN A 20 5.06 22.11 13.07
C GLN A 20 3.87 21.41 12.40
N GLN A 21 3.67 21.72 11.11
CA GLN A 21 2.88 20.89 10.22
C GLN A 21 3.66 19.60 10.03
N GLU A 22 3.43 18.65 10.91
CA GLU A 22 3.77 17.25 10.66
C GLU A 22 3.22 16.88 9.28
N PRO A 23 4.06 16.43 8.33
CA PRO A 23 3.57 15.91 7.07
C PRO A 23 2.76 14.64 7.36
N GLN A 24 1.47 14.84 7.59
CA GLN A 24 0.47 13.81 7.85
C GLN A 24 0.55 12.77 6.74
N GLN A 25 1.16 11.61 7.04
CA GLN A 25 0.76 10.21 6.81
C GLN A 25 -0.19 9.85 5.63
N LYS A 26 -0.31 10.69 4.60
CA LYS A 26 -1.24 10.55 3.48
C LYS A 26 -0.74 9.54 2.45
N THR A 27 0.57 9.29 2.45
CA THR A 27 1.22 8.30 1.60
C THR A 27 0.94 6.86 2.08
N MET A 28 0.73 6.66 3.39
CA MET A 28 0.56 5.32 3.99
C MET A 28 -0.70 4.61 3.47
N TYR A 29 -1.86 5.29 3.46
CA TYR A 29 -3.11 4.73 2.94
C TYR A 29 -3.03 4.38 1.45
N ARG A 30 -2.33 5.20 0.65
CA ARG A 30 -2.16 4.97 -0.79
C ARG A 30 -1.30 3.72 -1.05
N ILE A 31 -0.24 3.53 -0.28
CA ILE A 31 0.63 2.36 -0.35
C ILE A 31 -0.10 1.11 0.13
N LEU A 32 -0.86 1.17 1.23
CA LEU A 32 -1.66 0.05 1.72
C LEU A 32 -2.71 -0.41 0.69
N LEU A 33 -3.34 0.53 -0.01
CA LEU A 33 -4.30 0.22 -1.09
C LEU A 33 -3.60 -0.46 -2.27
N ILE A 34 -2.44 0.05 -2.70
CA ILE A 34 -1.65 -0.54 -3.79
C ILE A 34 -1.16 -1.94 -3.42
N ILE A 35 -0.60 -2.12 -2.22
CA ILE A 35 -0.12 -3.42 -1.73
C ILE A 35 -1.29 -4.39 -1.62
N GLY A 36 -2.45 -3.97 -1.10
CA GLY A 36 -3.65 -4.80 -1.05
C GLY A 36 -4.14 -5.21 -2.45
N PHE A 37 -4.12 -4.30 -3.42
CA PHE A 37 -4.54 -4.57 -4.80
C PHE A 37 -3.58 -5.53 -5.51
N VAL A 38 -2.27 -5.32 -5.37
CA VAL A 38 -1.24 -6.22 -5.90
C VAL A 38 -1.31 -7.59 -5.20
N HIS A 39 -1.54 -7.63 -3.89
CA HIS A 39 -1.72 -8.88 -3.16
C HIS A 39 -2.91 -9.68 -3.68
N LEU A 40 -4.04 -9.03 -3.94
CA LEU A 40 -5.25 -9.69 -4.41
C LEU A 40 -5.05 -10.27 -5.82
N LEU A 41 -4.38 -9.52 -6.71
CA LEU A 41 -4.01 -10.01 -8.05
C LEU A 41 -3.03 -11.18 -7.98
N ASN A 42 -2.03 -11.10 -7.10
CA ASN A 42 -1.04 -12.15 -6.92
C ASN A 42 -1.65 -13.43 -6.32
N ASP A 43 -2.52 -13.27 -5.31
CA ASP A 43 -3.27 -14.36 -4.67
C ASP A 43 -4.21 -15.05 -5.66
N SER A 44 -4.85 -14.27 -6.54
CA SER A 44 -5.70 -14.80 -7.61
C SER A 44 -4.91 -15.63 -8.62
N ILE A 45 -3.72 -15.18 -9.03
CA ILE A 45 -2.84 -15.94 -9.94
C ILE A 45 -2.39 -17.23 -9.25
N GLN A 46 -1.93 -17.16 -8.00
CA GLN A 46 -1.51 -18.34 -7.23
C GLN A 46 -2.62 -19.38 -7.06
N ALA A 47 -3.88 -18.97 -6.93
CA ALA A 47 -5.03 -19.88 -6.87
C ALA A 47 -5.46 -20.41 -8.25
N ILE A 48 -5.34 -19.60 -9.30
CA ILE A 48 -5.72 -19.95 -10.68
C ILE A 48 -4.76 -20.98 -11.30
N ILE A 49 -3.46 -20.88 -11.02
CA ILE A 49 -2.44 -21.81 -11.58
C ILE A 49 -2.80 -23.28 -11.30
N PRO A 50 -3.00 -23.72 -10.04
CA PRO A 50 -3.38 -25.10 -9.74
C PRO A 50 -4.79 -25.45 -10.21
N ALA A 51 -5.71 -24.49 -10.27
CA ALA A 51 -7.09 -24.72 -10.74
C ALA A 51 -7.21 -24.89 -12.26
N MET A 52 -6.28 -24.32 -13.05
CA MET A 52 -6.23 -24.52 -14.51
C MET A 52 -5.64 -25.88 -14.89
N PHE A 53 -4.74 -26.45 -14.10
CA PHE A 53 -4.15 -27.77 -14.38
C PHE A 53 -5.19 -28.87 -14.67
N PRO A 54 -6.21 -29.14 -13.83
CA PRO A 54 -7.22 -30.16 -14.14
C PRO A 54 -8.03 -29.84 -15.41
N ILE A 55 -8.17 -28.57 -15.80
CA ILE A 55 -8.84 -28.18 -17.04
C ILE A 55 -7.97 -28.52 -18.26
N LEU A 56 -6.66 -28.26 -18.18
CA LEU A 56 -5.70 -28.62 -19.23
C LEU A 56 -5.53 -30.15 -19.37
N GLU A 57 -5.56 -30.87 -18.25
CA GLU A 57 -5.57 -32.34 -18.23
C GLU A 57 -6.75 -32.89 -19.04
N ASN A 58 -7.96 -32.39 -18.75
CA ASN A 58 -9.18 -32.83 -19.43
C ASN A 58 -9.25 -32.38 -20.90
N SER A 59 -8.73 -31.18 -21.22
CA SER A 59 -8.81 -30.62 -22.56
C SER A 59 -7.75 -31.17 -23.52
N MET A 60 -6.60 -31.64 -23.02
CA MET A 60 -5.48 -32.14 -23.85
C MET A 60 -5.07 -33.59 -23.55
N GLY A 61 -5.69 -34.25 -22.56
CA GLY A 61 -5.40 -35.64 -22.20
C GLY A 61 -4.01 -35.85 -21.59
N LEU A 62 -3.39 -34.78 -21.08
CA LEU A 62 -2.03 -34.81 -20.51
C LEU A 62 -2.04 -35.51 -19.15
N THR A 63 -0.97 -36.24 -18.81
CA THR A 63 -0.91 -36.94 -17.52
C THR A 63 -0.67 -35.96 -16.38
N PHE A 64 -1.22 -36.24 -15.19
CA PHE A 64 -1.00 -35.44 -13.96
C PHE A 64 0.49 -35.15 -13.67
N THR A 65 1.39 -36.04 -14.08
CA THR A 65 2.84 -35.86 -13.93
C THR A 65 3.38 -34.73 -14.80
N GLN A 66 2.93 -34.59 -16.05
CA GLN A 66 3.35 -33.50 -16.95
C GLN A 66 2.86 -32.13 -16.45
N LEU A 67 1.63 -32.09 -15.96
CA LEU A 67 1.08 -30.90 -15.31
C LEU A 67 1.82 -30.58 -14.00
N GLY A 68 2.20 -31.61 -13.24
CA GLY A 68 3.05 -31.47 -12.05
C GLY A 68 4.42 -30.86 -12.35
N PHE A 69 5.05 -31.19 -13.48
CA PHE A 69 6.30 -30.54 -13.92
C PHE A 69 6.11 -29.06 -14.30
N ILE A 70 4.99 -28.71 -14.94
CA ILE A 70 4.65 -27.32 -15.25
C ILE A 70 4.38 -26.53 -13.96
N ALA A 71 3.63 -27.12 -13.02
CA ALA A 71 3.39 -26.58 -11.69
C ALA A 71 4.70 -26.36 -10.92
N PHE A 72 5.62 -27.33 -11.00
CA PHE A 72 6.94 -27.26 -10.38
C PHE A 72 7.80 -26.14 -10.97
N ALA A 73 7.83 -26.01 -12.30
CA ALA A 73 8.55 -24.93 -12.97
C ALA A 73 7.95 -23.53 -12.67
N LEU A 74 6.63 -23.45 -12.53
CA LEU A 74 5.94 -22.21 -12.12
C LEU A 74 6.23 -21.85 -10.66
N ASN A 75 6.21 -22.83 -9.74
CA ASN A 75 6.64 -22.61 -8.35
C ASN A 75 8.12 -22.26 -8.23
N LEU A 76 8.97 -22.67 -9.18
CA LEU A 76 10.37 -22.30 -9.23
C LEU A 76 10.59 -20.86 -9.77
N THR A 77 9.63 -20.34 -10.53
CA THR A 77 9.65 -18.98 -11.11
C THR A 77 9.00 -17.94 -10.19
N ALA A 78 8.03 -18.36 -9.36
CA ALA A 78 7.32 -17.53 -8.38
C ALA A 78 8.22 -17.11 -7.22
#